data_AF-X1C686-F1
#
_entry.id   AF-X1C686-F1
#
_cell.length_a   1.000
_cell.length_b   1.000
_cell.length_c   1.000
_cell.angle_alpha   90.00
_cell.angle_beta   90.00
_cell.angle_gamma   90.00
#
_symmetry.space_group_name_H-M   'P 1'
#
loop_
_entity.id
_entity.type
_entity.pdbx_description
1 polymer ?
#
loop_
_entity_poly.entity_id
_entity_poly.type
_entity_poly.pdbx_seq_one_letter_code
_entity_poly.pdbx_strand_id
1 'polypeptide(L)' 'AHVNYSDPPLYPKTFPLRIGYKKDTIASCGLKCGDCFSFNEGVCVGCPTVVWYKGSLG' A
#
# COMPACT_ATOMS: atom_id res chain seq x y z
N ALA A 1 -38.74 3.96 16.49
CA ALA A 1 -37.49 4.26 15.76
C ALA A 1 -36.37 4.39 16.77
N HIS A 2 -35.30 3.61 16.65
CA HIS A 2 -34.14 3.68 17.53
C HIS A 2 -33.05 4.50 16.85
N VAL A 3 -32.59 5.56 17.52
CA VAL A 3 -31.45 6.36 17.07
C VAL A 3 -30.27 6.00 17.97
N ASN A 4 -29.22 5.46 17.38
CA ASN A 4 -27.96 5.21 18.08
C ASN A 4 -27.12 6.48 17.98
N TYR A 5 -26.73 7.03 19.12
CA TYR A 5 -25.82 8.16 19.22
C TYR A 5 -24.47 7.65 19.76
N SER A 6 -23.37 8.04 19.10
CA SER A 6 -22.01 7.75 19.53
C SER A 6 -21.30 9.03 19.94
N ASP A 7 -20.36 8.92 20.85
CA ASP A 7 -19.46 10.02 21.19
C ASP A 7 -18.65 10.48 19.96
N PRO A 8 -18.24 11.77 19.91
CA PRO A 8 -17.42 12.29 18.84
C PRO A 8 -16.07 11.56 18.76
N PRO A 9 -15.50 11.38 17.56
CA PRO A 9 -14.22 10.71 17.39
C PRO A 9 -13.11 11.49 18.10
N LEU A 10 -12.20 10.76 18.74
CA LEU A 10 -11.02 11.34 19.38
C LEU A 10 -10.02 11.78 18.29
N TYR A 11 -9.63 13.05 18.31
CA TYR A 11 -8.59 13.61 17.44
C TYR A 11 -7.30 13.84 18.24
N PRO A 12 -6.45 12.81 18.41
CA PRO A 12 -5.19 13.00 19.12
C PRO A 12 -4.25 13.92 18.32
N LYS A 13 -3.46 14.75 19.00
CA LYS A 13 -2.45 15.63 18.37
C LYS A 13 -1.42 14.85 17.55
N THR A 14 -1.18 13.60 17.94
CA THR A 14 -0.28 12.67 17.24
C THR A 14 -0.94 11.30 17.14
N PHE A 15 -0.91 10.71 15.96
CA PHE A 15 -1.34 9.34 15.72
C PHE A 15 -0.11 8.53 15.29
N PRO A 16 0.45 7.67 16.15
CA PRO A 16 1.67 6.92 15.82
C PRO A 16 1.37 5.84 14.77
N LEU A 17 1.37 6.24 13.50
CA LEU A 17 1.30 5.34 12.36
C LEU A 17 2.63 4.58 12.23
N ARG A 18 2.64 3.35 12.73
CA ARG A 18 3.75 2.42 12.48
C ARG A 18 3.64 1.91 11.04
N ILE A 19 4.17 2.67 10.10
CA ILE A 19 4.27 2.29 8.68
C ILE A 19 5.48 1.35 8.55
N GLY A 20 5.33 0.12 9.06
CA GLY A 20 6.30 -0.96 8.86
C GLY A 20 5.90 -1.78 7.65
N TYR A 21 6.24 -1.33 6.44
CA TYR A 21 6.02 -2.15 5.24
C TYR A 21 7.26 -2.99 4.97
N LYS A 22 7.18 -4.29 5.27
CA LYS A 22 8.11 -5.26 4.68
C LYS A 22 7.71 -5.44 3.22
N LYS A 23 8.64 -5.17 2.31
CA LYS A 23 8.41 -5.40 0.88
C LYS A 23 8.34 -6.90 0.59
N ASP A 24 7.36 -7.31 -0.19
CA ASP A 24 7.18 -8.70 -0.62
C ASP A 24 7.79 -8.94 -2.01
N THR A 25 7.87 -10.21 -2.37
CA THR A 25 8.24 -10.73 -3.68
C THR A 25 7.03 -10.97 -4.61
N ILE A 26 5.82 -10.93 -4.08
CA ILE A 26 4.60 -11.10 -4.86
C ILE A 26 3.77 -9.82 -4.71
N ALA A 27 3.38 -9.25 -5.84
CA ALA A 27 2.53 -8.06 -5.87
C ALA A 27 1.08 -8.42 -5.51
N SER A 28 0.28 -7.43 -5.14
CA SER A 28 -1.14 -7.62 -4.86
C SER A 28 -1.94 -8.07 -6.08
N CYS A 29 -1.41 -7.90 -7.29
CA CYS A 29 -1.95 -8.49 -8.52
C CYS A 29 -1.62 -9.98 -8.71
N GLY A 30 -0.90 -10.60 -7.77
CA GLY A 30 -0.53 -12.02 -7.78
C GLY A 30 0.71 -12.37 -8.58
N LEU A 31 1.36 -11.39 -9.21
CA LEU A 31 2.56 -11.61 -10.04
C LEU A 31 3.84 -11.21 -9.31
N LYS A 32 4.92 -11.94 -9.61
CA LYS A 32 6.28 -11.50 -9.28
C LYS A 32 6.73 -10.50 -10.35
N CYS A 33 6.98 -9.25 -9.97
CA CYS A 33 7.24 -8.19 -10.95
C CYS A 33 8.43 -8.50 -11.87
N GLY A 34 9.49 -9.16 -11.37
CA GLY A 34 10.63 -9.57 -12.21
C GLY A 34 10.27 -10.50 -13.38
N ASP A 35 9.16 -11.22 -13.27
CA ASP A 35 8.68 -12.18 -14.28
C ASP A 35 7.51 -11.60 -15.11
N CYS A 36 7.09 -10.35 -14.85
CA CYS A 36 5.93 -9.72 -15.49
C CYS A 36 6.32 -8.94 -16.74
N PHE A 37 5.68 -9.27 -17.87
CA PHE A 37 5.92 -8.60 -19.16
C PHE A 37 5.75 -7.08 -19.09
N SER A 38 4.62 -6.59 -18.57
CA SER A 38 4.34 -5.15 -18.49
C SER A 38 5.33 -4.39 -17.59
N PHE A 39 5.88 -5.03 -16.56
CA PHE A 39 6.91 -4.43 -15.71
C PHE A 39 8.27 -4.35 -16.42
N ASN A 40 8.60 -5.38 -17.20
CA ASN A 40 9.85 -5.46 -17.96
C ASN A 40 9.85 -4.49 -19.15
N GLU A 41 8.72 -4.30 -19.81
CA GLU A 41 8.52 -3.29 -20.87
C GLU A 41 8.39 -1.86 -20.35
N GLY A 42 8.44 -1.64 -19.03
CA GLY A 42 8.36 -0.31 -18.41
C GLY A 42 6.96 0.32 -18.42
N VAL A 43 5.93 -0.39 -18.89
CA VAL A 43 4.53 0.04 -18.84
C VAL A 43 4.00 0.10 -17.40
N CYS A 44 4.52 -0.76 -16.53
CA CYS A 44 4.19 -0.83 -15.11
C CYS A 44 5.42 -0.54 -14.24
N VAL A 45 5.25 0.28 -13.20
CA VAL A 45 6.32 0.62 -12.24
C VAL A 45 6.45 -0.37 -11.07
N GLY A 46 5.58 -1.40 -11.03
CA GLY A 46 5.47 -2.33 -9.91
C GLY A 46 4.64 -1.76 -8.75
N CYS A 47 4.24 -2.60 -7.81
CA CYS A 47 3.51 -2.16 -6.61
C CYS A 47 4.48 -1.58 -5.57
N PRO A 48 4.12 -0.53 -4.81
CA PRO A 48 4.95 0.00 -3.73
C PRO A 48 5.29 -1.03 -2.64
N THR A 49 4.44 -2.06 -2.52
CA THR A 49 4.55 -3.15 -1.55
C THR A 49 5.55 -4.23 -1.95
N VAL A 50 6.13 -4.19 -3.15
CA VAL A 50 7.11 -5.19 -3.60
C VAL A 50 8.52 -4.64 -3.77
N VAL A 51 9.51 -5.54 -3.75
CA VAL A 51 10.93 -5.18 -3.84
C VAL A 51 11.33 -4.55 -5.19
N TRP A 52 10.58 -4.81 -6.26
CA TRP A 52 10.87 -4.28 -7.61
C TRP A 52 10.20 -2.95 -7.93
N TYR A 53 9.60 -2.25 -6.96
CA TYR A 53 9.01 -0.93 -7.23
C TYR A 53 10.05 0.04 -7.80
N LYS A 54 9.77 0.61 -8.98
CA LYS A 54 10.64 1.57 -9.70
C LYS A 54 10.14 3.02 -9.59
N GLY A 55 8.98 3.27 -9.00
CA GLY A 55 8.45 4.62 -8.88
C GLY A 55 9.12 5.41 -7.75
N SER A 56 8.99 6.74 -7.77
CA SER A 56 9.34 7.56 -6.62
C SER A 56 8.26 7.40 -5.54
N LEU A 57 8.70 7.39 -4.29
CA LEU A 57 7.83 7.68 -3.15
C LEU A 57 8.05 9.17 -2.86
N GLY A 58 7.19 10.01 -3.46
CA GLY A 58 7.19 11.45 -3.22
C GLY A 58 6.71 11.80 -1.83
#